data_AF-A0A7C6S8K5-F1
#
_entry.id   AF-A0A7C6S8K5-F1
#
_cell.length_a   1.000
_cell.length_b   1.000
_cell.length_c   1.000
_cell.angle_alpha   90.00
_cell.angle_beta   90.00
_cell.angle_gamma   90.00
#
_symmetry.space_group_name_H-M   'P 1'
#
loop_
_entity.id
_entity.type
_entity.pdbx_description
1 polymer ?
#
loop_
_entity_poly.entity_id
_entity_poly.type
_entity_poly.pdbx_seq_one_letter_code
_entity_poly.pdbx_strand_id
1 'polypeptide(L)' 'GQPIPVDRDVRQARINGIYEVDESLTLRKSHENPAVQQLYKEFLGQPLGEKSHQLLHTTYTPRNAFGNE' A
#
# COMPACT_ATOMS: atom_id res chain seq x y z
N GLY A 1 -2.75 -18.60 -4.32
CA GLY A 1 -3.21 -17.22 -4.49
C GLY A 1 -3.53 -16.92 -5.95
N GLN A 2 -2.55 -17.05 -6.85
CA GLN A 2 -2.77 -16.92 -8.29
C GLN A 2 -3.08 -18.28 -8.95
N PRO A 3 -3.82 -18.31 -10.08
CA PRO A 3 -4.04 -19.52 -10.87
C PRO A 3 -2.73 -20.14 -11.36
N ILE A 4 -2.62 -21.48 -11.34
CA ILE A 4 -1.52 -22.28 -11.93
C ILE A 4 -2.02 -22.73 -13.32
N PRO A 5 -1.29 -22.51 -14.43
CA PRO A 5 0.16 -22.42 -14.57
C PRO A 5 0.72 -21.00 -14.45
N VAL A 6 1.99 -20.95 -14.02
CA VAL A 6 2.73 -19.72 -13.77
C VAL A 6 3.39 -19.25 -15.06
N ASP A 7 2.58 -18.79 -16.02
CA ASP A 7 3.07 -18.27 -17.30
C ASP A 7 3.65 -16.85 -17.09
N ARG A 8 4.89 -16.64 -17.56
CA ARG A 8 5.59 -15.35 -17.48
C ARG A 8 4.92 -14.29 -18.33
N ASP A 9 4.42 -14.64 -19.51
CA ASP A 9 3.80 -13.71 -20.44
C ASP A 9 2.46 -13.24 -19.89
N VAL A 10 1.69 -14.15 -19.29
CA VAL A 10 0.43 -13.82 -18.60
C VAL A 10 0.68 -12.91 -17.39
N ARG A 11 1.77 -13.10 -16.66
CA ARG A 11 2.17 -12.20 -15.56
C ARG A 11 2.55 -10.82 -16.08
N GLN A 12 3.33 -10.76 -17.15
CA GLN A 12 3.74 -9.50 -17.75
C GLN A 12 2.54 -8.71 -18.28
N ALA A 13 1.60 -9.38 -18.95
CA ALA A 13 0.36 -8.76 -19.41
C ALA A 13 -0.45 -8.15 -18.26
N ARG A 14 -0.55 -8.84 -17.11
CA ARG A 14 -1.22 -8.31 -15.91
C ARG A 14 -0.51 -7.09 -15.33
N ILE A 15 0.82 -7.13 -15.26
CA ILE A 15 1.63 -6.00 -14.79
C ILE A 15 1.39 -4.78 -15.68
N ASN A 16 1.48 -4.96 -17.00
CA ASN A 16 1.29 -3.89 -17.97
C ASN A 16 -0.11 -3.27 -17.87
N GLY A 17 -1.16 -4.11 -17.80
CA GLY A 17 -2.53 -3.62 -17.67
C GLY A 17 -2.77 -2.82 -16.38
N ILE A 18 -2.15 -3.21 -15.26
CA ILE A 18 -2.24 -2.44 -14.01
C ILE A 18 -1.60 -1.06 -14.16
N TYR A 19 -0.42 -0.98 -14.78
CA TYR A 19 0.28 0.30 -14.98
C TYR A 19 -0.44 1.20 -15.99
N GLU A 20 -0.96 0.66 -17.08
CA GLU A 20 -1.72 1.41 -18.07
C GLU A 20 -2.98 2.05 -17.44
N VAL A 21 -3.69 1.28 -16.61
CA VAL A 21 -4.85 1.81 -15.87
C VAL A 21 -4.41 2.91 -14.91
N ASP A 22 -3.36 2.70 -14.12
CA ASP A 22 -2.85 3.69 -13.15
C ASP A 22 -2.38 5.00 -13.83
N GLU A 23 -1.75 4.92 -14.99
CA GLU A 23 -1.32 6.08 -15.79
C GLU A 23 -2.50 6.86 -16.38
N SER A 24 -3.60 6.17 -16.70
CA SER A 24 -4.81 6.81 -17.23
C SER A 24 -5.61 7.59 -16.18
N LEU A 25 -5.33 7.41 -14.89
CA LEU A 25 -6.08 8.07 -13.81
C LEU A 25 -5.73 9.55 -13.70
N THR A 26 -6.75 10.40 -13.73
CA THR A 26 -6.60 11.85 -13.51
C THR A 26 -6.08 12.18 -12.10
N LEU A 27 -6.47 11.40 -11.10
CA LEU A 27 -6.01 11.51 -9.72
C LEU A 27 -5.18 10.28 -9.36
N ARG A 28 -3.85 10.43 -9.48
CA ARG A 28 -2.89 9.35 -9.27
C ARG A 28 -2.09 9.49 -7.98
N LYS A 29 -1.87 10.72 -7.49
CA LYS A 29 -1.08 10.95 -6.28
C LYS A 29 -1.95 10.87 -5.04
N SER A 30 -1.58 10.03 -4.07
CA SER A 30 -2.37 9.82 -2.85
C SER A 30 -2.63 11.08 -2.04
N HIS A 31 -1.71 12.06 -2.05
CA HIS A 31 -1.90 13.35 -1.36
C HIS A 31 -2.80 14.34 -2.11
N GLU A 32 -3.09 14.11 -3.39
CA GLU A 32 -4.06 14.87 -4.19
C GLU A 32 -5.47 14.27 -4.08
N ASN A 33 -5.62 13.07 -3.48
CA ASN A 33 -6.93 12.42 -3.34
C ASN A 33 -7.81 13.17 -2.32
N PRO A 34 -8.99 13.69 -2.74
CA PRO A 34 -9.87 14.47 -1.86
C PRO A 34 -10.32 13.73 -0.61
N ALA A 35 -10.59 12.42 -0.71
CA ALA A 35 -11.01 11.61 0.44
C ALA A 35 -9.88 11.46 1.47
N VAL A 36 -8.63 11.33 1.01
CA VAL A 36 -7.46 11.28 1.90
C VAL A 36 -7.26 12.64 2.58
N GLN A 37 -7.33 13.74 1.82
CA GLN A 37 -7.23 15.08 2.38
C GLN A 37 -8.30 15.34 3.45
N GLN A 38 -9.55 14.93 3.19
CA GLN A 38 -10.64 15.05 4.15
C GLN A 38 -10.37 14.23 5.41
N LEU A 39 -9.96 12.97 5.27
CA LEU A 39 -9.63 12.08 6.39
C LEU A 39 -8.55 12.68 7.31
N TYR A 40 -7.49 13.25 6.73
CA TYR A 40 -6.46 13.92 7.51
C TYR A 40 -6.97 15.22 8.15
N LYS A 41 -7.69 16.06 7.40
CA LYS A 41 -8.21 17.32 7.92
C LYS A 41 -9.18 17.14 9.09
N GLU A 42 -10.08 16.17 9.00
CA GLU A 42 -11.20 16.01 9.93
C GLU A 42 -10.89 15.04 11.06
N PHE A 43 -9.99 14.07 10.84
CA PHE A 43 -9.82 12.96 11.79
C PHE A 43 -8.37 12.68 12.20
N LEU A 44 -7.46 12.44 11.25
CA LEU A 44 -6.09 11.99 11.57
C LEU A 44 -5.13 13.13 11.94
N GLY A 45 -5.44 14.37 11.55
CA GLY A 45 -4.58 15.54 11.70
C GLY A 45 -3.47 15.52 10.65
N GLN A 46 -2.26 15.15 11.06
CA GLN A 46 -1.07 15.19 10.21
C GLN A 46 -0.45 13.81 9.98
N PRO A 47 0.21 13.57 8.83
CA PRO A 47 1.08 12.42 8.65
C PRO A 47 2.13 12.36 9.76
N LEU A 48 2.44 11.14 10.23
CA LEU A 48 3.37 10.90 11.35
C LEU A 48 2.96 11.54 12.69
N GLY A 49 1.77 12.13 12.80
CA GLY A 49 1.22 12.61 14.07
C GLY A 49 0.82 11.47 15.01
N GLU A 50 0.53 11.80 16.27
CA GLU A 50 0.21 10.82 17.31
C GLU A 50 -0.90 9.85 16.90
N LYS A 51 -2.04 10.37 16.43
CA LYS A 51 -3.18 9.55 16.00
C LYS A 51 -2.86 8.67 14.78
N SER A 52 -2.09 9.20 13.83
CA SER A 52 -1.60 8.43 12.68
C SER A 52 -0.67 7.30 13.14
N HIS A 53 0.22 7.56 14.10
CA HIS A 53 1.14 6.56 14.64
C HIS A 53 0.39 5.46 15.39
N GLN A 54 -0.62 5.81 16.19
CA GLN A 54 -1.43 4.84 16.93
C GLN A 54 -2.27 3.93 16.01
N LEU A 55 -2.80 4.45 14.90
CA LEU A 55 -3.74 3.72 14.06
C LEU A 55 -3.13 3.07 12.81
N LEU A 56 -2.11 3.69 12.23
CA LEU A 56 -1.58 3.32 10.90
C LEU A 56 -0.15 2.79 10.95
N HIS A 57 0.56 2.94 12.07
CA HIS A 57 1.90 2.41 12.24
C HIS A 57 1.87 1.13 13.05
N THR A 58 2.92 0.33 12.89
CA THR A 58 3.13 -0.91 13.64
C THR A 58 4.58 -0.97 14.09
N THR A 59 4.84 -1.80 15.09
CA THR A 59 6.18 -2.19 15.50
C THR A 59 6.45 -3.62 15.08
N TYR A 60 7.73 -3.97 14.99
CA TYR A 60 8.16 -5.33 14.70
C TYR A 60 9.00 -5.83 15.86
N THR A 61 8.79 -7.08 16.24
CA THR A 61 9.63 -7.77 17.23
C THR A 61 10.60 -8.67 16.47
N PRO A 62 11.90 -8.72 16.86
CA PRO A 62 12.85 -9.66 16.28
C PRO A 62 12.28 -11.08 16.32
N ARG A 63 12.20 -11.70 15.15
CA ARG A 63 11.81 -13.10 15.04
C ARG A 63 13.10 -13.91 14.93
N ASN A 64 13.45 -14.61 16.01
CA ASN A 64 14.52 -15.60 15.95
C ASN A 64 14.08 -16.69 14.96
N ALA A 65 14.66 -16.66 13.76
CA ALA A 65 14.44 -17.70 12.74
C ALA A 65 15.06 -19.05 13.15
N PHE A 66 15.87 -19.06 14.20
CA PHE A 66 16.47 -20.23 14.82
C PHE A 66 16.25 -20.11 16.33
N GLY A 67 15.53 -21.06 16.93
CA GLY A 67 15.33 -21.11 18.37
C GLY A 67 16.65 -21.36 19.09
N ASN A 68 16.81 -20.74 20.26
CA ASN A 68 17.75 -21.03 21.35
C ASN A 68 19.00 -21.87 21.01
N GLU A 69 20.17 -21.22 21.10
CA GLU A 69 21.34 -21.81 21.78
C GLU A 69 21.56 -21.05 23.10
#